data_AF-A0AAU3JMG2-F1
#
_entry.id   AF-A0AAU3JMG2-F1
#
_cell.length_a   1.000
_cell.length_b   1.000
_cell.length_c   1.000
_cell.angle_alpha   90.00
_cell.angle_beta   90.00
_cell.angle_gamma   90.00
#
_symmetry.space_group_name_H-M   'P 1'
#
loop_
_entity.id
_entity.type
_entity.pdbx_description
1 polymer ?
#
loop_
_entity_poly.entity_id
_entity_poly.type
_entity_poly.pdbx_seq_one_letter_code
_entity_poly.pdbx_strand_id
1 'polypeptide(L)'
;MMRPIGAACLGTATLVTLLACTPVAAAATDTGSAQARDKARIITVLAEVQQLSRFPVTPPVTPSSPSQGDQVVVRSDLFDEAHNKVGETHGTCTTTRGGADEAEQCVVTYVLPGGQLTVQGMYFNYLDQGPFDNAITGGTGKFEKARGSVHSDTIATDPKIVRRFTIRLV
;
A
#
# COMPACT_ATOMS: atom_id res chain seq x y z
N MET A 1 -42.60 10.14 18.31
CA MET A 1 -43.77 10.83 18.90
C MET A 1 -43.39 12.27 19.18
N MET A 2 -44.16 13.27 18.75
CA MET A 2 -43.97 14.69 19.08
C MET A 2 -45.32 15.39 19.17
N ARG A 3 -45.63 16.02 20.31
CA ARG A 3 -46.81 16.87 20.58
C ARG A 3 -46.81 17.34 22.05
N PRO A 4 -47.58 18.38 22.42
CA PRO A 4 -47.82 19.66 21.74
C PRO A 4 -46.76 20.66 22.30
N ILE A 5 -46.92 21.95 22.66
CA ILE A 5 -47.98 22.98 22.58
C ILE A 5 -47.26 24.30 22.21
N GLY A 6 -47.94 25.24 21.53
CA GLY A 6 -47.44 26.61 21.33
C GLY A 6 -48.02 27.60 22.35
N ALA A 7 -47.31 28.70 22.62
CA ALA A 7 -47.78 29.80 23.46
C ALA A 7 -47.91 31.11 22.65
N ALA A 8 -48.99 31.84 22.87
CA ALA A 8 -49.22 33.20 22.41
C ALA A 8 -48.82 34.19 23.55
N CYS A 9 -48.81 35.52 23.43
CA CYS A 9 -49.10 36.44 22.32
C CYS A 9 -48.53 37.84 22.67
N LEU A 10 -48.60 38.80 21.73
CA LEU A 10 -48.66 40.27 21.94
C LEU A 10 -47.54 40.99 22.73
N GLY A 11 -47.01 42.09 22.16
CA GLY A 11 -46.06 42.94 22.91
C GLY A 11 -45.29 44.00 22.13
N THR A 12 -45.86 44.62 21.09
CA THR A 12 -45.15 45.66 20.32
C THR A 12 -45.15 47.01 21.04
N ALA A 13 -43.96 47.50 21.41
CA ALA A 13 -43.74 48.91 21.76
C ALA A 13 -42.39 49.37 21.19
N THR A 14 -42.41 50.48 20.44
CA THR A 14 -41.24 51.02 19.72
C THR A 14 -40.52 52.09 20.53
N LEU A 15 -39.18 52.10 20.51
CA LEU A 15 -38.43 53.36 20.42
C LEU A 15 -37.07 53.16 19.74
N VAL A 16 -36.49 54.24 19.22
CA VAL A 16 -35.38 54.25 18.26
C VAL A 16 -34.07 54.65 18.91
N THR A 17 -33.00 53.89 18.65
CA THR A 17 -31.62 54.40 18.66
C THR A 17 -30.83 53.78 17.49
N LEU A 18 -30.45 54.59 16.50
CA LEU A 18 -29.48 54.17 15.49
C LEU A 18 -28.07 54.27 16.10
N LEU A 19 -27.52 53.15 16.57
CA LEU A 19 -26.08 53.03 16.76
C LEU A 19 -25.43 52.68 15.41
N ALA A 20 -24.57 53.56 14.92
CA ALA A 20 -23.80 53.33 13.70
C ALA A 20 -22.67 52.31 13.98
N CYS A 21 -22.98 51.02 13.90
CA CYS A 21 -22.00 49.96 14.01
C CYS A 21 -21.03 50.00 12.82
N THR A 22 -19.87 50.62 13.01
CA THR A 22 -18.74 50.48 12.10
C THR A 22 -18.29 49.02 12.06
N PRO A 23 -18.35 48.31 10.93
CA PRO A 23 -17.78 46.98 10.83
C PRO A 23 -16.26 47.10 10.86
N VAL A 24 -15.66 46.88 12.04
CA VAL A 24 -14.23 46.57 12.12
C VAL A 24 -14.06 45.24 11.40
N ALA A 25 -13.62 45.30 10.14
CA ALA A 25 -13.31 44.13 9.35
C ALA A 25 -12.09 43.44 9.98
N ALA A 26 -12.36 42.54 10.93
CA ALA A 26 -11.39 41.60 11.44
C ALA A 26 -10.99 40.69 10.29
N ALA A 27 -9.99 41.13 9.53
CA ALA A 27 -9.32 40.32 8.53
C ALA A 27 -8.66 39.16 9.30
N ALA A 28 -9.40 38.06 9.42
CA ALA A 28 -8.85 36.81 9.87
C ALA A 28 -7.74 36.45 8.87
N THR A 29 -6.50 36.71 9.26
CA THR A 29 -5.34 36.14 8.60
C THR A 29 -5.46 34.64 8.78
N ASP A 30 -6.06 33.98 7.80
CA ASP A 30 -5.94 32.54 7.65
C ASP A 30 -4.44 32.26 7.55
N THR A 31 -3.84 31.88 8.68
CA THR A 31 -2.44 31.46 8.77
C THR A 31 -2.40 30.10 8.12
N GLY A 32 -2.45 30.13 6.78
CA GLY A 32 -2.86 29.02 5.95
C GLY A 32 -2.08 27.79 6.37
N SER A 33 -2.82 26.73 6.72
CA SER A 33 -2.24 25.48 7.18
C SER A 33 -1.15 25.07 6.21
N ALA A 34 0.11 25.21 6.65
CA ALA A 34 1.26 24.87 5.85
C ALA A 34 1.22 23.36 5.68
N GLN A 35 0.61 22.93 4.57
CA GLN A 35 0.49 21.53 4.19
C GLN A 35 1.90 20.98 4.06
N ALA A 36 2.39 20.39 5.15
CA ALA A 36 3.58 19.58 5.17
C ALA A 36 3.27 18.41 4.23
N ARG A 37 3.64 18.58 2.95
CA ARG A 37 3.62 17.51 1.95
C ARG A 37 4.50 16.41 2.53
N ASP A 38 3.85 15.37 3.07
CA ASP A 38 4.55 14.31 3.77
C ASP A 38 5.55 13.70 2.78
N LYS A 39 6.83 13.84 3.09
CA LYS A 39 7.89 13.48 2.15
C LYS A 39 7.89 11.96 2.06
N ALA A 40 7.55 11.45 0.88
CA ALA A 40 7.46 10.02 0.60
C ALA A 40 8.66 9.28 1.20
N ARG A 41 8.40 8.40 2.17
CA ARG A 41 9.47 7.68 2.88
C ARG A 41 9.89 6.49 2.04
N ILE A 42 11.18 6.40 1.76
CA ILE A 42 11.76 5.28 1.03
C ILE A 42 12.43 4.34 2.03
N ILE A 43 12.15 3.04 1.91
CA ILE A 43 12.84 1.97 2.63
C ILE A 43 13.38 1.02 1.56
N THR A 44 14.69 0.81 1.56
CA THR A 44 15.35 -0.14 0.66
C THR A 44 15.79 -1.36 1.46
N VAL A 45 15.46 -2.55 0.98
CA VAL A 45 15.89 -3.83 1.57
C VAL A 45 16.31 -4.80 0.47
N LEU A 46 17.26 -5.68 0.78
CA LEU A 46 17.56 -6.86 -0.03
C LEU A 46 16.64 -8.01 0.43
N ALA A 47 16.13 -8.77 -0.53
CA ALA A 47 15.26 -9.91 -0.30
C ALA A 47 15.88 -11.17 -0.87
N GLU A 48 16.21 -12.13 -0.01
CA GLU A 48 16.79 -13.41 -0.41
C GLU A 48 15.73 -14.50 -0.33
N VAL A 49 15.35 -15.08 -1.46
CA VAL A 49 14.35 -16.15 -1.51
C VAL A 49 14.88 -17.38 -0.78
N GLN A 50 14.15 -17.81 0.26
CA GLN A 50 14.48 -18.97 1.08
C GLN A 50 13.68 -20.20 0.66
N GLN A 51 12.43 -19.99 0.24
CA GLN A 51 11.50 -21.05 -0.15
C GLN A 51 10.65 -20.55 -1.32
N LEU A 52 10.52 -21.35 -2.38
CA LEU A 52 9.65 -21.08 -3.52
C LEU A 52 9.07 -22.41 -4.02
N SER A 53 7.76 -22.58 -3.84
CA SER A 53 7.01 -23.75 -4.29
C SER A 53 6.05 -23.37 -5.41
N ARG A 54 5.93 -24.24 -6.42
CA ARG A 54 4.95 -24.11 -7.51
C ARG A 54 3.97 -25.28 -7.46
N PHE A 55 2.69 -24.98 -7.63
CA PHE A 55 1.58 -25.93 -7.55
C PHE A 55 0.79 -25.84 -8.87
N PRO A 56 1.10 -26.67 -9.87
CA PRO A 56 0.42 -26.62 -11.15
C PRO A 56 -0.99 -27.21 -11.06
N VAL A 57 -1.97 -26.58 -11.70
CA VAL A 57 -3.38 -27.06 -11.70
C VAL A 57 -3.66 -28.13 -12.76
N THR A 58 -2.75 -28.27 -13.74
CA THR A 58 -2.77 -29.32 -14.76
C THR A 58 -1.40 -30.00 -14.83
N PRO A 59 -1.30 -31.28 -15.22
CA PRO A 59 -0.01 -31.87 -15.57
C PRO A 59 0.71 -31.02 -16.62
N PRO A 60 1.97 -30.61 -16.40
CA PRO A 60 2.66 -29.67 -17.27
C PRO A 60 2.87 -30.27 -18.67
N VAL A 61 2.34 -29.61 -19.71
CA VAL A 61 2.47 -30.03 -21.12
C VAL A 61 3.93 -30.01 -21.56
N THR A 62 4.70 -29.06 -21.04
CA THR A 62 6.17 -29.11 -20.93
C THR A 62 6.57 -28.56 -19.55
N PRO A 63 7.73 -28.93 -18.98
CA PRO A 63 8.15 -28.47 -17.65
C PRO A 63 8.31 -26.96 -17.47
N SER A 64 8.27 -26.19 -18.57
CA SER A 64 8.58 -24.75 -18.63
C SER A 64 7.37 -23.86 -18.90
N SER A 65 6.20 -24.43 -19.24
CA SER A 65 5.00 -23.66 -19.63
C SER A 65 3.97 -23.65 -18.50
N PRO A 66 3.84 -22.56 -17.73
CA PRO A 66 2.82 -22.46 -16.68
C PRO A 66 1.42 -22.36 -17.30
N SER A 67 0.44 -22.89 -16.57
CA SER A 67 -0.99 -22.86 -16.91
C SER A 67 -1.73 -21.78 -16.12
N GLN A 68 -2.81 -21.24 -16.69
CA GLN A 68 -3.73 -20.38 -15.93
C GLN A 68 -4.30 -21.17 -14.75
N GLY A 69 -4.19 -20.61 -13.54
CA GLY A 69 -4.55 -21.24 -12.28
C GLY A 69 -3.37 -21.75 -11.46
N ASP A 70 -2.19 -21.99 -12.07
CA ASP A 70 -0.99 -22.46 -11.37
C ASP A 70 -0.62 -21.50 -10.23
N GLN A 71 -0.37 -22.02 -9.03
CA GLN A 71 -0.08 -21.22 -7.84
C GLN A 71 1.40 -21.23 -7.47
N VAL A 72 1.89 -20.10 -6.95
CA VAL A 72 3.23 -19.96 -6.38
C VAL A 72 3.12 -19.53 -4.92
N VAL A 73 3.93 -20.14 -4.06
CA VAL A 73 4.09 -19.73 -2.65
C VAL A 73 5.56 -19.45 -2.42
N VAL A 74 5.88 -18.25 -1.93
CA VAL A 74 7.26 -17.77 -1.77
C VAL A 74 7.49 -17.16 -0.39
N ARG A 75 8.62 -17.51 0.24
CA ARG A 75 9.14 -16.84 1.43
C ARG A 75 10.56 -16.33 1.19
N SER A 76 10.80 -15.07 1.54
CA SER A 76 12.12 -14.43 1.43
C SER A 76 12.50 -13.80 2.75
N ASP A 77 13.77 -13.88 3.12
CA ASP A 77 14.33 -13.14 4.25
C ASP A 77 14.69 -11.71 3.78
N LEU A 78 14.40 -10.69 4.59
CA LEU A 78 14.70 -9.28 4.28
C LEU A 78 15.90 -8.78 5.07
N PHE A 79 16.82 -8.09 4.39
CA PHE A 79 18.08 -7.58 4.92
C PHE A 79 18.26 -6.08 4.64
N ASP A 80 18.96 -5.38 5.54
CA ASP A 80 19.40 -4.00 5.31
C ASP A 80 20.71 -3.91 4.50
N GLU A 81 21.20 -2.68 4.26
CA GLU A 81 22.45 -2.43 3.52
C GLU A 81 23.70 -2.96 4.22
N ALA A 82 23.65 -3.20 5.53
CA ALA A 82 24.71 -3.83 6.32
C ALA A 82 24.52 -5.36 6.47
N HIS A 83 23.57 -5.93 5.72
CA HIS A 83 23.18 -7.35 5.71
C HIS A 83 22.67 -7.89 7.06
N ASN A 84 22.13 -7.02 7.93
CA ASN A 84 21.35 -7.49 9.08
C ASN A 84 19.97 -7.94 8.62
N LYS A 85 19.47 -9.08 9.10
CA LYS A 85 18.08 -9.50 8.83
C LYS A 85 17.11 -8.57 9.56
N VAL A 86 16.33 -7.80 8.80
CA VAL A 86 15.32 -6.85 9.30
C VAL A 86 13.88 -7.35 9.18
N GLY A 87 13.63 -8.47 8.50
CA GLY A 87 12.28 -9.01 8.35
C GLY A 87 12.19 -10.22 7.42
N GLU A 88 10.99 -10.43 6.87
CA GLU A 88 10.71 -11.43 5.83
C GLU A 88 9.46 -11.06 5.02
N THR A 89 9.31 -11.66 3.84
CA THR A 89 8.10 -11.58 3.01
C THR A 89 7.44 -12.94 2.87
N HIS A 90 6.11 -12.98 2.96
CA HIS A 90 5.30 -14.16 2.64
C HIS A 90 4.39 -13.80 1.47
N GLY A 91 4.56 -14.46 0.33
CA GLY A 91 3.82 -14.21 -0.90
C GLY A 91 3.04 -15.42 -1.39
N THR A 92 1.82 -15.19 -1.87
CA THR A 92 1.06 -16.14 -2.67
C THR A 92 0.69 -15.49 -4.00
N CYS A 93 0.88 -16.21 -5.10
CA CYS A 93 0.59 -15.73 -6.44
C CYS A 93 -0.22 -16.77 -7.21
N THR A 94 -1.08 -16.31 -8.11
CA THR A 94 -1.87 -17.16 -9.01
C THR A 94 -1.61 -16.74 -10.45
N THR A 95 -1.23 -17.70 -11.29
CA THR A 95 -1.01 -17.51 -12.72
C THR A 95 -2.32 -17.14 -13.42
N THR A 96 -2.41 -15.92 -13.91
CA THR A 96 -3.59 -15.40 -14.63
C THR A 96 -3.47 -15.58 -16.15
N ARG A 97 -2.24 -15.63 -16.66
CA ARG A 97 -1.87 -15.90 -18.05
C ARG A 97 -0.74 -16.93 -18.04
N GLY A 98 -0.91 -18.01 -18.80
CA GLY A 98 0.12 -19.02 -19.03
C GLY A 98 0.75 -18.88 -20.41
N GLY A 99 1.59 -19.85 -20.79
CA GLY A 99 2.28 -19.87 -22.09
C GLY A 99 3.52 -18.98 -22.12
N ALA A 100 3.74 -18.26 -23.24
CA ALA A 100 4.95 -17.48 -23.50
C ALA A 100 4.84 -15.97 -23.18
N ASP A 101 3.65 -15.51 -22.79
CA ASP A 101 3.41 -14.15 -22.28
C ASP A 101 2.83 -14.27 -20.86
N GLU A 102 3.49 -15.03 -19.98
CA GLU A 102 2.93 -15.44 -18.70
C GLU A 102 2.82 -14.29 -17.69
N ALA A 103 1.83 -14.35 -16.80
CA ALA A 103 1.64 -13.33 -15.76
C ALA A 103 0.89 -13.87 -14.55
N GLU A 104 1.40 -13.63 -13.35
CA GLU A 104 0.76 -13.97 -12.08
C GLU A 104 0.27 -12.71 -11.34
N GLN A 105 -0.85 -12.85 -10.62
CA GLN A 105 -1.30 -11.85 -9.66
C GLN A 105 -0.82 -12.27 -8.26
N CYS A 106 -0.02 -11.43 -7.61
CA CYS A 106 0.56 -11.70 -6.30
C CYS A 106 -0.11 -10.89 -5.18
N VAL A 107 -0.28 -11.53 -4.03
CA VAL A 107 -0.54 -10.89 -2.73
C VAL A 107 0.62 -11.23 -1.80
N VAL A 108 1.25 -10.21 -1.21
CA VAL A 108 2.47 -10.36 -0.42
C VAL A 108 2.37 -9.57 0.89
N THR A 109 2.66 -10.23 2.00
CA THR A 109 2.81 -9.61 3.32
C THR A 109 4.28 -9.42 3.64
N TYR A 110 4.69 -8.18 3.92
CA TYR A 110 6.03 -7.85 4.39
C TYR A 110 5.97 -7.70 5.92
N VAL A 111 6.79 -8.47 6.64
CA VAL A 111 6.91 -8.40 8.10
C VAL A 111 8.17 -7.60 8.44
N LEU A 112 8.02 -6.47 9.13
CA LEU A 112 9.07 -5.46 9.34
C LEU A 112 9.13 -4.96 10.80
N PRO A 113 10.18 -4.22 11.22
CA PRO A 113 10.39 -3.83 12.62
C PRO A 113 9.36 -2.82 13.17
N GLY A 114 8.26 -3.36 13.69
CA GLY A 114 7.14 -2.60 14.29
C GLY A 114 5.85 -2.60 13.47
N GLY A 115 5.68 -3.53 12.52
CA GLY A 115 4.42 -3.73 11.81
C GLY A 115 4.54 -4.59 10.55
N GLN A 116 3.44 -4.69 9.80
CA GLN A 116 3.39 -5.38 8.51
C GLN A 116 2.91 -4.42 7.41
N LEU A 117 3.25 -4.70 6.15
CA LEU A 117 2.65 -4.10 4.96
C LEU A 117 1.93 -5.18 4.17
N THR A 118 0.73 -4.88 3.66
CA THR A 118 0.05 -5.71 2.66
C THR A 118 0.27 -5.10 1.27
N VAL A 119 0.70 -5.94 0.33
CA VAL A 119 1.14 -5.52 -1.01
C VAL A 119 0.47 -6.42 -2.05
N GLN A 120 0.00 -5.84 -3.15
CA GLN A 120 -0.67 -6.59 -4.23
C GLN A 120 -0.33 -5.99 -5.60
N GLY A 121 -0.17 -6.83 -6.61
CA GLY A 121 -0.05 -6.38 -8.00
C GLY A 121 0.10 -7.52 -9.00
N MET A 122 0.47 -7.14 -10.23
CA MET A 122 0.69 -8.05 -11.36
C MET A 122 2.18 -8.19 -11.62
N TYR A 123 2.63 -9.43 -11.78
CA TYR A 123 4.00 -9.75 -12.15
C TYR A 123 3.99 -10.48 -13.50
N PHE A 124 4.43 -9.77 -14.53
CA PHE A 124 4.51 -10.23 -15.92
C PHE A 124 5.87 -10.84 -16.21
N ASN A 125 5.93 -11.83 -17.11
CA ASN A 125 7.16 -12.51 -17.53
C ASN A 125 7.94 -13.04 -16.30
N TYR A 126 7.20 -13.65 -15.36
CA TYR A 126 7.68 -13.93 -14.01
C TYR A 126 8.69 -15.07 -13.95
N LEU A 127 8.83 -15.86 -15.02
CA LEU A 127 9.84 -16.91 -15.14
C LEU A 127 11.25 -16.32 -15.31
N ASP A 128 11.41 -15.28 -16.13
CA ASP A 128 12.67 -14.56 -16.41
C ASP A 128 13.25 -13.82 -15.19
N GLN A 129 12.53 -13.82 -14.07
CA GLN A 129 12.86 -13.05 -12.88
C GLN A 129 12.89 -11.52 -13.13
N GLY A 130 12.02 -11.02 -14.00
CA GLY A 130 11.91 -9.60 -14.32
C GLY A 130 11.56 -8.68 -13.13
N PRO A 131 11.66 -7.35 -13.32
CA PRO A 131 11.24 -6.37 -12.33
C PRO A 131 9.71 -6.24 -12.26
N PHE A 132 9.21 -5.73 -11.14
CA PHE A 132 7.76 -5.46 -10.96
C PHE A 132 7.48 -4.30 -10.01
N ASP A 133 6.28 -3.72 -10.14
CA ASP A 133 5.74 -2.68 -9.26
C ASP A 133 4.40 -3.13 -8.68
N ASN A 134 4.37 -3.36 -7.36
CA ASN A 134 3.16 -3.74 -6.63
C ASN A 134 2.67 -2.59 -5.73
N ALA A 135 1.35 -2.45 -5.57
CA ALA A 135 0.75 -1.41 -4.73
C ALA A 135 0.72 -1.81 -3.25
N ILE A 136 1.00 -0.86 -2.35
CA ILE A 136 0.81 -1.00 -0.91
C ILE A 136 -0.66 -0.73 -0.59
N THR A 137 -1.39 -1.79 -0.22
CA THR A 137 -2.84 -1.74 0.03
C THR A 137 -3.19 -1.41 1.48
N GLY A 138 -2.27 -1.62 2.42
CA GLY A 138 -2.45 -1.38 3.84
C GLY A 138 -1.26 -1.86 4.68
N GLY A 139 -1.46 -1.90 6.00
CA GLY A 139 -0.45 -2.36 6.95
C GLY A 139 -0.93 -2.34 8.39
N THR A 140 0.00 -2.56 9.33
CA THR A 140 -0.28 -2.61 10.77
C THR A 140 0.81 -1.90 11.59
N GLY A 141 0.52 -1.54 12.84
CA GLY A 141 1.48 -0.88 13.73
C GLY A 141 2.00 0.43 13.15
N LYS A 142 3.33 0.57 13.01
CA LYS A 142 3.96 1.74 12.36
C LYS A 142 3.50 1.98 10.91
N PHE A 143 2.87 0.99 10.28
CA PHE A 143 2.42 1.02 8.88
C PHE A 143 0.89 0.98 8.72
N GLU A 144 0.10 1.17 9.78
CA GLU A 144 -1.38 1.11 9.78
C GLU A 144 -2.03 1.86 8.60
N LYS A 145 -1.50 3.03 8.25
CA LYS A 145 -2.03 3.92 7.21
C LYS A 145 -1.22 3.92 5.90
N ALA A 146 -0.24 3.03 5.77
CA ALA A 146 0.70 3.01 4.64
C ALA A 146 -0.01 2.87 3.28
N ARG A 147 0.38 3.70 2.32
CA ARG A 147 0.06 3.57 0.89
C ARG A 147 1.32 3.77 0.05
N GLY A 148 1.21 3.61 -1.26
CA GLY A 148 2.30 3.77 -2.21
C GLY A 148 2.61 2.47 -2.95
N SER A 149 3.90 2.18 -3.18
CA SER A 149 4.33 1.04 -4.00
C SER A 149 5.59 0.35 -3.46
N VAL A 150 5.81 -0.88 -3.91
CA VAL A 150 7.08 -1.59 -3.81
C VAL A 150 7.56 -1.89 -5.22
N HIS A 151 8.67 -1.27 -5.62
CA HIS A 151 9.41 -1.62 -6.83
C HIS A 151 10.40 -2.76 -6.50
N SER A 152 10.60 -3.68 -7.45
CA SER A 152 11.49 -4.84 -7.32
C SER A 152 12.49 -4.91 -8.46
N ASP A 153 13.78 -4.79 -8.15
CA ASP A 153 14.88 -5.18 -9.05
C ASP A 153 15.35 -6.60 -8.73
N THR A 154 15.66 -7.43 -9.74
CA THR A 154 16.40 -8.69 -9.53
C THR A 154 17.90 -8.45 -9.61
N ILE A 155 18.63 -8.95 -8.62
CA ILE A 155 20.07 -8.70 -8.41
C ILE A 155 20.90 -9.95 -8.71
N ALA A 156 20.36 -11.12 -8.38
CA ALA A 156 20.94 -12.42 -8.72
C ALA A 156 19.82 -13.47 -8.83
N THR A 157 20.08 -14.53 -9.59
CA THR A 157 19.21 -15.73 -9.70
C THR A 157 19.93 -17.01 -9.28
N ASP A 158 21.26 -16.99 -9.23
CA ASP A 158 22.17 -18.09 -8.89
C ASP A 158 23.20 -17.59 -7.86
N PRO A 159 23.58 -18.37 -6.83
CA PRO A 159 23.02 -19.67 -6.43
C PRO A 159 21.65 -19.56 -5.73
N LYS A 160 21.12 -18.35 -5.55
CA LYS A 160 19.81 -18.05 -4.96
C LYS A 160 19.23 -16.80 -5.61
N ILE A 161 17.90 -16.70 -5.62
CA ILE A 161 17.24 -15.48 -6.12
C ILE A 161 17.35 -14.37 -5.07
N VAL A 162 17.99 -13.27 -5.45
CA VAL A 162 18.13 -12.05 -4.64
C VAL A 162 17.47 -10.89 -5.38
N ARG A 163 16.59 -10.17 -4.68
CA ARG A 163 15.94 -8.95 -5.16
C ARG A 163 16.32 -7.74 -4.30
N ARG A 164 16.21 -6.54 -4.86
CA ARG A 164 16.15 -5.29 -4.09
C ARG A 164 14.72 -4.79 -4.13
N PHE A 165 14.11 -4.61 -2.97
CA PHE A 165 12.82 -3.96 -2.86
C PHE A 165 13.01 -2.50 -2.46
N THR A 166 12.45 -1.59 -3.25
CA THR A 166 12.37 -0.16 -2.95
C THR A 166 10.92 0.15 -2.58
N ILE A 167 10.65 0.18 -1.28
CA ILE A 167 9.34 0.43 -0.69
C ILE A 167 9.16 1.95 -0.57
N ARG A 168 8.21 2.52 -1.31
CA ARG A 168 7.88 3.95 -1.31
C ARG A 168 6.55 4.18 -0.61
N LEU A 169 6.62 4.67 0.63
CA LEU A 169 5.47 5.03 1.45
C LEU A 169 5.01 6.46 1.15
N VAL A 170 3.70 6.63 1.00
CA VAL A 170 2.98 7.92 0.88
C VAL A 170 1.70 7.92 1.72
#